data_AF-A0A1Q9CM90-F1
#
_entry.id   AF-A0A1Q9CM90-F1
#
_cell.length_a   1.000
_cell.length_b   1.000
_cell.length_c   1.000
_cell.angle_alpha   90.00
_cell.angle_beta   90.00
_cell.angle_gamma   90.00
#
_symmetry.space_group_name_H-M   'P 1'
#
loop_
_entity.id
_entity.type
_entity.pdbx_description
1 polymer ?
#
loop_
_entity_poly.entity_id
_entity_poly.type
_entity_poly.pdbx_seq_one_letter_code
_entity_poly.pdbx_strand_id
1 'polypeptide(L)'
;MSAVAAALADYAGQLSKNTSRTVAGVAQLFTMYVVPAKTFVEMVALKPFEVLLQEGVLVAFDEQEGHALFVSHQWLTSGHPDPKMEQFKILQDALKDILAGVSTVPASLGLEFLEGRGRTAVGGEMCGRPLFVWYDYLCCPQVEGKREEAILSLPAYVLQQMVQGKMMAFLMKGNFHKYRLIFALLRAHFAGLPKKPVENLVPGFVSKATDPADFFLAEYMHQNGFSSVTDRDAEGWTPLCYASLLGNPMLIYALLEHQADPNDAISQPSAFCRFASGTSGLQMCSFLGHNEALRQLIAHRADVTAANGSGAAALHWAAAGDNVEGAERFNALTSSTSACCGCRRPKRWRFTEATASW
;
A
#
# COMPACT_ATOMS: atom_id res chain seq x y z
N MET A 1 -27.28 11.38 -0.58
CA MET A 1 -25.96 10.73 -0.50
C MET A 1 -25.07 11.63 0.34
N SER A 2 -24.41 11.11 1.38
CA SER A 2 -23.56 11.94 2.25
C SER A 2 -22.35 12.46 1.46
N ALA A 3 -21.82 13.63 1.83
CA ALA A 3 -20.70 14.27 1.15
C ALA A 3 -19.39 13.43 1.17
N VAL A 4 -19.29 12.41 2.04
CA VAL A 4 -18.07 11.60 2.24
C VAL A 4 -17.97 10.45 1.22
N ALA A 5 -19.08 9.78 0.85
CA ALA A 5 -19.05 8.73 -0.19
C ALA A 5 -18.71 9.27 -1.58
N ALA A 6 -18.99 10.55 -1.84
CA ALA A 6 -18.71 11.16 -3.13
C ALA A 6 -17.22 11.48 -3.31
N ALA A 7 -16.45 11.74 -2.25
CA ALA A 7 -15.09 12.26 -2.37
C ALA A 7 -14.14 11.35 -3.18
N LEU A 8 -14.15 10.03 -2.93
CA LEU A 8 -13.29 9.09 -3.66
C LEU A 8 -13.72 8.94 -5.13
N ALA A 9 -15.02 8.85 -5.38
CA ALA A 9 -15.58 8.72 -6.72
C ALA A 9 -15.43 10.01 -7.54
N ASP A 10 -15.63 11.17 -6.91
CA ASP A 10 -15.41 12.49 -7.47
C ASP A 10 -13.93 12.71 -7.77
N TYR A 11 -13.03 12.31 -6.87
CA TYR A 11 -11.59 12.38 -7.11
C TYR A 11 -11.16 11.48 -8.26
N ALA A 12 -11.66 10.23 -8.34
CA ALA A 12 -11.47 9.36 -9.50
C ALA A 12 -12.00 9.99 -10.80
N GLY A 13 -13.18 10.62 -10.74
CA GLY A 13 -13.77 11.38 -11.84
C GLY A 13 -12.97 12.62 -12.24
N GLN A 14 -12.24 13.24 -11.32
CA GLN A 14 -11.31 14.33 -11.60
C GLN A 14 -9.99 13.83 -12.20
N LEU A 15 -9.44 12.72 -11.70
CA LEU A 15 -8.21 12.11 -12.21
C LEU A 15 -8.36 11.66 -13.67
N SER A 16 -9.52 11.10 -14.03
CA SER A 16 -9.84 10.76 -15.43
C SER A 16 -9.96 11.98 -16.36
N LYS A 17 -10.11 13.20 -15.79
CA LYS A 17 -10.28 14.47 -16.53
C LYS A 17 -9.05 15.38 -16.48
N ASN A 18 -8.15 15.19 -15.51
CA ASN A 18 -7.00 16.06 -15.27
C ASN A 18 -5.76 15.23 -14.90
N THR A 19 -4.78 15.16 -15.80
CA THR A 19 -3.59 14.30 -15.72
C THR A 19 -2.41 14.91 -14.94
N SER A 20 -2.63 15.83 -14.00
CA SER A 20 -1.53 16.41 -13.22
C SER A 20 -1.99 16.98 -11.89
N ARG A 21 -1.53 16.38 -10.78
CA ARG A 21 -1.28 17.06 -9.49
C ARG A 21 -0.50 16.18 -8.51
N THR A 22 0.00 16.84 -7.48
CA THR A 22 1.31 16.69 -6.83
C THR A 22 1.15 16.50 -5.31
N VAL A 23 2.05 15.78 -4.64
CA VAL A 23 2.05 15.58 -3.16
C VAL A 23 3.44 15.87 -2.60
N ALA A 24 3.52 16.62 -1.47
CA ALA A 24 4.74 17.25 -0.94
C ALA A 24 5.17 16.75 0.47
N GLY A 25 6.49 16.60 0.67
CA GLY A 25 7.28 16.65 1.94
C GLY A 25 7.16 15.48 2.94
N VAL A 26 8.13 15.04 3.76
CA VAL A 26 9.52 15.40 4.13
C VAL A 26 10.18 14.19 4.86
N ALA A 27 11.47 13.87 4.60
CA ALA A 27 12.54 13.46 5.55
C ALA A 27 13.74 12.86 4.77
N GLN A 28 14.96 13.10 5.26
CA GLN A 28 16.23 13.13 4.51
C GLN A 28 16.69 11.75 4.01
N LEU A 29 16.36 11.45 2.75
CA LEU A 29 16.99 10.42 1.94
C LEU A 29 18.03 11.07 1.03
N PHE A 30 18.99 10.28 0.54
CA PHE A 30 19.81 10.71 -0.58
C PHE A 30 18.88 11.10 -1.75
N THR A 31 19.02 12.33 -2.24
CA THR A 31 18.23 12.84 -3.37
C THR A 31 18.41 11.90 -4.55
N MET A 32 17.31 11.39 -5.10
CA MET A 32 17.41 10.54 -6.28
C MET A 32 17.77 11.42 -7.49
N TYR A 33 19.03 11.34 -7.91
CA TYR A 33 19.47 11.97 -9.15
C TYR A 33 19.20 11.04 -10.33
N VAL A 34 18.83 11.63 -11.47
CA VAL A 34 18.56 10.92 -12.72
C VAL A 34 19.11 11.69 -13.91
N VAL A 35 19.20 11.01 -15.05
CA VAL A 35 19.52 11.64 -16.33
C VAL A 35 18.28 11.64 -17.22
N PRO A 36 17.87 12.75 -17.84
CA PRO A 36 16.79 12.73 -18.84
C PRO A 36 17.08 11.73 -19.95
N ALA A 37 16.11 10.91 -20.36
CA ALA A 37 16.35 9.82 -21.31
C ALA A 37 16.89 10.33 -22.67
N LYS A 38 16.47 11.51 -23.10
CA LYS A 38 16.99 12.18 -24.32
C LYS A 38 18.49 12.48 -24.19
N THR A 39 18.91 13.00 -23.04
CA THR A 39 20.32 13.24 -22.73
C THR A 39 21.08 11.93 -22.63
N PHE A 40 20.50 10.91 -21.98
CA PHE A 40 21.12 9.61 -21.76
C PHE A 40 21.46 8.88 -23.08
N VAL A 41 20.57 8.93 -24.08
CA VAL A 41 20.83 8.30 -25.39
C VAL A 41 21.88 9.03 -26.24
N GLU A 42 22.19 10.29 -25.90
CA GLU A 42 23.20 11.12 -26.55
C GLU A 42 24.57 11.06 -25.85
N MET A 43 24.64 10.50 -24.64
CA MET A 43 25.89 10.38 -23.89
C MET A 43 26.90 9.51 -24.65
N VAL A 44 28.13 10.03 -24.79
CA VAL A 44 29.24 9.35 -25.47
C VAL A 44 30.24 8.72 -24.49
N ALA A 45 30.12 9.03 -23.19
CA ALA A 45 30.99 8.50 -22.14
C ALA A 45 30.22 8.33 -20.82
N LEU A 46 30.53 7.26 -20.09
CA LEU A 46 30.11 7.09 -18.70
C LEU A 46 31.06 7.89 -17.81
N LYS A 47 30.51 8.84 -17.06
CA LYS A 47 31.25 9.64 -16.08
C LYS A 47 30.69 9.38 -14.68
N PRO A 48 31.51 9.42 -13.64
CA PRO A 48 31.03 9.23 -12.28
C PRO A 48 30.09 10.36 -11.87
N PHE A 49 29.22 10.07 -10.90
CA PHE A 49 28.21 10.98 -10.36
C PHE A 49 28.71 12.40 -10.08
N GLU A 50 29.86 12.54 -9.43
CA GLU A 50 30.40 13.84 -9.01
C GLU A 50 30.67 14.76 -10.21
N VAL A 51 31.16 14.18 -11.30
CA VAL A 51 31.45 14.92 -12.54
C VAL A 51 30.16 15.31 -13.23
N LEU A 52 29.19 14.40 -13.35
CA LEU A 52 27.91 14.69 -13.98
C LEU A 52 27.06 15.68 -13.19
N LEU A 53 27.19 15.68 -11.86
CA LEU A 53 26.54 16.66 -10.99
C LEU A 53 27.13 18.05 -11.24
N GLN A 54 28.45 18.17 -11.35
CA GLN A 54 29.12 19.43 -11.64
C GLN A 54 28.83 19.95 -13.06
N GLU A 55 28.68 19.04 -14.04
CA GLU A 55 28.31 19.37 -15.42
C GLU A 55 26.82 19.72 -15.58
N GLY A 56 26.01 19.59 -14.52
CA GLY A 56 24.58 19.88 -14.56
C GLY A 56 23.75 18.88 -15.39
N VAL A 57 24.32 17.70 -15.67
CA VAL A 57 23.65 16.63 -16.41
C VAL A 57 22.65 15.88 -15.53
N LEU A 58 22.97 15.75 -14.23
CA LEU A 58 22.09 15.12 -13.26
C LEU A 58 21.00 16.06 -12.78
N VAL A 59 19.78 15.56 -12.78
CA VAL A 59 18.59 16.28 -12.28
C VAL A 59 18.09 15.57 -11.04
N ALA A 60 17.74 16.34 -10.00
CA ALA A 60 17.01 15.80 -8.86
C ALA A 60 15.63 15.35 -9.34
N PHE A 61 15.32 14.08 -9.20
CA PHE A 61 14.08 13.53 -9.72
C PHE A 61 12.88 14.00 -8.91
N ASP A 62 11.89 14.51 -9.63
CA ASP A 62 10.54 14.73 -9.13
C ASP A 62 9.57 13.80 -9.85
N GLU A 63 8.80 13.05 -9.06
CA GLU A 63 7.74 12.13 -9.52
C GLU A 63 6.66 12.86 -10.36
N GLN A 64 6.60 14.18 -10.26
CA GLN A 64 5.66 15.07 -10.96
C GLN A 64 6.17 15.51 -12.32
N GLU A 65 7.47 15.39 -12.58
CA GLU A 65 8.09 15.81 -13.84
C GLU A 65 8.19 14.67 -14.86
N GLY A 66 7.99 13.41 -14.46
CA GLY A 66 7.96 12.28 -15.40
C GLY A 66 8.08 10.89 -14.78
N HIS A 67 8.56 9.95 -15.59
CA HIS A 67 8.79 8.55 -15.19
C HIS A 67 10.28 8.28 -15.05
N ALA A 68 10.67 7.42 -14.10
CA ALA A 68 12.05 6.95 -13.96
C ALA A 68 12.19 5.48 -14.37
N LEU A 69 13.14 5.19 -15.24
CA LEU A 69 13.64 3.85 -15.53
C LEU A 69 14.83 3.56 -14.61
N PHE A 70 14.73 2.51 -13.80
CA PHE A 70 15.84 2.09 -12.94
C PHE A 70 16.70 1.04 -13.64
N VAL A 71 17.98 1.34 -13.77
CA VAL A 71 18.97 0.48 -14.39
C VAL A 71 20.10 0.22 -13.39
N SER A 72 20.21 -1.03 -12.98
CA SER A 72 21.39 -1.55 -12.28
C SER A 72 22.02 -2.60 -13.18
N HIS A 73 23.34 -2.56 -13.32
CA HIS A 73 24.06 -3.45 -14.24
C HIS A 73 25.29 -4.06 -13.58
N GLN A 74 25.79 -5.15 -14.15
CA GLN A 74 26.94 -5.86 -13.62
C GLN A 74 28.22 -5.11 -13.99
N TRP A 75 29.01 -4.75 -12.98
CA TRP A 75 30.32 -4.13 -13.15
C TRP A 75 31.31 -5.13 -13.77
N LEU A 76 31.99 -4.72 -14.85
CA LEU A 76 33.02 -5.52 -15.53
C LEU A 76 34.39 -5.40 -14.87
N THR A 77 34.65 -4.30 -14.15
CA THR A 77 35.92 -4.06 -13.45
C THR A 77 35.68 -3.37 -12.12
N SER A 78 36.72 -3.27 -11.27
CA SER A 78 36.64 -2.59 -9.98
C SER A 78 36.55 -1.07 -10.06
N GLY A 79 37.12 -0.45 -11.11
CA GLY A 79 37.21 1.01 -11.23
C GLY A 79 36.23 1.63 -12.21
N HIS A 80 35.68 0.84 -13.14
CA HIS A 80 34.71 1.31 -14.11
C HIS A 80 33.71 0.21 -14.48
N PRO A 81 32.40 0.50 -14.49
CA PRO A 81 31.38 -0.52 -14.71
C PRO A 81 31.41 -1.12 -16.11
N ASP A 82 31.60 -0.28 -17.13
CA ASP A 82 31.58 -0.67 -18.54
C ASP A 82 32.67 0.07 -19.34
N PRO A 83 33.95 -0.31 -19.20
CA PRO A 83 35.07 0.45 -19.77
C PRO A 83 35.03 0.58 -21.29
N LYS A 84 34.35 -0.35 -21.97
CA LYS A 84 34.22 -0.38 -23.43
C LYS A 84 32.89 0.18 -23.94
N MET A 85 32.00 0.59 -23.03
CA MET A 85 30.66 1.10 -23.35
C MET A 85 29.77 0.10 -24.10
N GLU A 86 30.08 -1.20 -24.03
CA GLU A 86 29.36 -2.24 -24.77
C GLU A 86 27.95 -2.45 -24.19
N GLN A 87 27.83 -2.54 -22.85
CA GLN A 87 26.54 -2.69 -22.17
C GLN A 87 25.72 -1.40 -22.27
N PHE A 88 26.38 -0.25 -22.12
CA PHE A 88 25.75 1.05 -22.21
C PHE A 88 25.14 1.28 -23.59
N LYS A 89 25.85 0.91 -24.66
CA LYS A 89 25.35 1.06 -26.03
C LYS A 89 24.14 0.19 -26.32
N ILE A 90 24.14 -1.05 -25.83
CA ILE A 90 22.97 -1.95 -25.93
C ILE A 90 21.76 -1.32 -25.26
N LEU A 91 21.94 -0.74 -24.06
CA LEU A 91 20.88 -0.06 -23.34
C LEU A 91 20.38 1.20 -24.07
N GLN A 92 21.29 2.01 -24.63
CA GLN A 92 20.92 3.18 -25.42
C GLN A 92 20.09 2.80 -26.65
N ASP A 93 20.46 1.73 -27.34
CA ASP A 93 19.73 1.27 -28.52
C ASP A 93 18.34 0.73 -28.15
N ALA A 94 18.23 -0.06 -27.08
CA ALA A 94 16.94 -0.49 -26.53
C ALA A 94 16.06 0.70 -26.11
N LEU A 95 16.63 1.73 -25.48
CA LEU A 95 15.93 2.95 -25.08
C LEU A 95 15.43 3.75 -26.29
N LYS A 96 16.23 3.85 -27.35
CA LYS A 96 15.80 4.49 -28.61
C LYS A 96 14.60 3.76 -29.21
N ASP A 97 14.61 2.43 -29.22
CA ASP A 97 13.49 1.64 -29.73
C ASP A 97 12.23 1.81 -28.90
N ILE A 98 12.35 1.91 -27.56
CA ILE A 98 11.23 2.18 -26.66
C ILE A 98 10.68 3.59 -26.90
N LEU A 99 11.55 4.61 -26.97
CA LEU A 99 11.15 6.00 -27.21
C LEU A 99 10.52 6.20 -28.60
N ALA A 100 10.92 5.39 -29.58
CA ALA A 100 10.33 5.34 -30.92
C ALA A 100 9.02 4.52 -30.99
N GLY A 101 8.64 3.83 -29.91
CA GLY A 101 7.45 2.96 -29.86
C GLY A 101 7.58 1.65 -30.63
N VAL A 102 8.80 1.26 -31.02
CA VAL A 102 9.10 0.02 -31.75
C VAL A 102 9.13 -1.19 -30.80
N SER A 103 9.61 -0.97 -29.58
CA SER A 103 9.77 -2.02 -28.55
C SER A 103 8.78 -1.84 -27.40
N THR A 104 8.30 -2.95 -26.83
CA THR A 104 7.41 -2.95 -25.66
C THR A 104 8.06 -3.70 -24.51
N VAL A 105 7.96 -3.14 -23.30
CA VAL A 105 8.44 -3.78 -22.07
C VAL A 105 7.23 -4.38 -21.35
N PRO A 106 7.26 -5.66 -20.94
CA PRO A 106 6.19 -6.24 -20.12
C PRO A 106 6.12 -5.55 -18.75
N ALA A 107 4.94 -5.57 -18.13
CA ALA A 107 4.75 -5.03 -16.81
C ALA A 107 5.71 -5.67 -15.79
N SER A 108 6.17 -4.87 -14.81
CA SER A 108 7.08 -5.33 -13.75
C SER A 108 6.62 -6.64 -13.09
N LEU A 109 7.57 -7.48 -12.64
CA LEU A 109 7.30 -8.75 -11.95
C LEU A 109 6.34 -8.58 -10.74
N GLY A 110 6.40 -7.42 -10.06
CA GLY A 110 5.49 -7.06 -8.98
C GLY A 110 4.08 -6.67 -9.45
N LEU A 111 3.87 -6.27 -10.71
CA LEU A 111 2.55 -6.17 -11.35
C LEU A 111 1.97 -7.54 -11.65
N GLU A 112 2.78 -8.46 -12.19
CA GLU A 112 2.34 -9.82 -12.51
C GLU A 112 1.88 -10.61 -11.27
N PHE A 113 2.49 -10.35 -10.11
CA PHE A 113 2.09 -10.95 -8.83
C PHE A 113 0.72 -10.44 -8.34
N LEU A 114 0.31 -9.23 -8.73
CA LEU A 114 -0.92 -8.57 -8.28
C LEU A 114 -2.09 -8.72 -9.28
N GLU A 115 -1.82 -8.99 -10.55
CA GLU A 115 -2.83 -9.08 -11.61
C GLU A 115 -2.95 -10.46 -12.28
N GLY A 116 -2.08 -11.41 -11.93
CA GLY A 116 -1.86 -12.60 -12.75
C GLY A 116 -1.16 -12.22 -14.07
N ARG A 117 -0.61 -13.21 -14.80
CA ARG A 117 0.12 -12.95 -16.06
C ARG A 117 -0.80 -12.37 -17.14
N GLY A 118 -1.01 -11.05 -17.12
CA GLY A 118 -1.68 -10.28 -18.15
C GLY A 118 -0.65 -9.45 -18.93
N ARG A 119 -0.55 -9.69 -20.24
CA ARG A 119 0.20 -8.80 -21.13
C ARG A 119 -0.51 -7.45 -21.17
N THR A 120 0.13 -6.38 -20.71
CA THR A 120 -0.32 -5.01 -20.97
C THR A 120 0.72 -4.25 -21.77
N ALA A 121 0.21 -3.56 -22.81
CA ALA A 121 0.97 -2.86 -23.83
C ALA A 121 1.48 -1.52 -23.29
N VAL A 122 2.79 -1.42 -23.13
CA VAL A 122 3.48 -0.24 -22.56
C VAL A 122 3.67 0.92 -23.58
N GLY A 123 3.25 0.76 -24.83
CA GLY A 123 3.42 1.81 -25.85
C GLY A 123 2.54 3.07 -25.65
N GLY A 124 1.39 2.96 -24.99
CA GLY A 124 0.41 4.06 -24.91
C GLY A 124 0.55 4.98 -23.69
N GLU A 125 0.86 4.43 -22.51
CA GLU A 125 0.84 5.19 -21.25
C GLU A 125 2.15 5.93 -20.94
N MET A 126 3.30 5.49 -21.49
CA MET A 126 4.60 6.17 -21.29
C MET A 126 4.81 7.41 -22.18
N CYS A 127 4.04 7.55 -23.27
CA CYS A 127 4.30 8.58 -24.29
C CYS A 127 3.85 10.00 -23.91
N GLY A 128 3.23 10.21 -22.75
CA GLY A 128 2.68 11.51 -22.34
C GLY A 128 3.59 12.35 -21.43
N ARG A 129 4.60 11.75 -20.79
CA ARG A 129 5.44 12.42 -19.78
C ARG A 129 6.93 12.15 -20.04
N PRO A 130 7.83 13.06 -19.64
CA PRO A 130 9.27 12.86 -19.78
C PRO A 130 9.74 11.54 -19.14
N LEU A 131 10.65 10.84 -19.81
CA LEU A 131 11.33 9.67 -19.26
C LEU A 131 12.71 10.09 -18.73
N PHE A 132 13.05 9.60 -17.56
CA PHE A 132 14.36 9.76 -16.91
C PHE A 132 14.96 8.38 -16.68
N VAL A 133 16.29 8.30 -16.67
CA VAL A 133 17.04 7.08 -16.42
C VAL A 133 17.82 7.25 -15.13
N TRP A 134 17.51 6.42 -14.15
CA TRP A 134 18.36 6.20 -13.00
C TRP A 134 19.34 5.09 -13.33
N TYR A 135 20.64 5.37 -13.23
CA TYR A 135 21.71 4.42 -13.56
C TYR A 135 22.73 4.44 -12.42
N ASP A 136 22.95 3.30 -11.80
CA ASP A 136 23.73 3.16 -10.55
C ASP A 136 25.08 3.87 -10.54
N TYR A 137 25.89 3.75 -11.59
CA TYR A 137 27.19 4.43 -11.68
C TYR A 137 27.09 5.96 -11.85
N LEU A 138 26.08 6.42 -12.59
CA LEU A 138 25.90 7.83 -12.93
C LEU A 138 25.18 8.61 -11.82
N CYS A 139 24.28 7.93 -11.11
CA CYS A 139 23.27 8.53 -10.23
C CYS A 139 23.57 8.30 -8.74
N CYS A 140 24.54 7.44 -8.40
CA CYS A 140 25.05 7.31 -7.03
C CYS A 140 26.45 7.89 -6.89
N PRO A 141 26.77 8.55 -5.76
CA PRO A 141 28.13 8.94 -5.43
C PRO A 141 29.07 7.73 -5.49
N GLN A 142 30.28 7.94 -6.01
CA GLN A 142 31.30 6.89 -6.06
C GLN A 142 32.23 6.91 -4.84
N VAL A 143 32.00 7.87 -3.93
CA VAL A 143 32.66 7.95 -2.62
C VAL A 143 32.04 6.95 -1.64
N GLU A 144 32.90 6.23 -0.93
CA GLU A 144 32.57 5.22 0.09
C GLU A 144 31.67 5.83 1.20
N GLY A 145 30.65 5.09 1.66
CA GLY A 145 29.64 5.54 2.62
C GLY A 145 28.43 6.21 1.97
N LYS A 146 28.65 7.15 1.05
CA LYS A 146 27.55 7.86 0.35
C LYS A 146 26.90 7.00 -0.73
N ARG A 147 27.66 6.08 -1.31
CA ARG A 147 27.16 5.11 -2.29
C ARG A 147 26.13 4.17 -1.64
N GLU A 148 26.41 3.62 -0.47
CA GLU A 148 25.48 2.72 0.23
C GLU A 148 24.19 3.45 0.61
N GLU A 149 24.28 4.67 1.14
CA GLU A 149 23.09 5.49 1.47
C GLU A 149 22.20 5.73 0.24
N ALA A 150 22.80 6.04 -0.92
CA ALA A 150 22.08 6.21 -2.16
C ALA A 150 21.39 4.91 -2.60
N ILE A 151 22.10 3.77 -2.57
CA ILE A 151 21.56 2.47 -2.97
C ILE A 151 20.42 2.03 -2.04
N LEU A 152 20.58 2.18 -0.72
CA LEU A 152 19.58 1.79 0.28
C LEU A 152 18.29 2.61 0.17
N SER A 153 18.34 3.81 -0.42
CA SER A 153 17.16 4.65 -0.63
C SER A 153 16.30 4.21 -1.82
N LEU A 154 16.86 3.51 -2.81
CA LEU A 154 16.18 3.17 -4.07
C LEU A 154 14.94 2.29 -3.90
N PRO A 155 14.95 1.22 -3.09
CA PRO A 155 13.77 0.39 -2.91
C PRO A 155 12.56 1.22 -2.42
N ALA A 156 12.81 2.23 -1.59
CA ALA A 156 11.76 3.11 -1.08
C ALA A 156 11.16 4.01 -2.16
N TYR A 157 11.99 4.56 -3.07
CA TYR A 157 11.53 5.35 -4.20
C TYR A 157 10.75 4.50 -5.22
N VAL A 158 11.32 3.36 -5.63
CA VAL A 158 10.69 2.44 -6.59
C VAL A 158 9.35 1.96 -6.05
N LEU A 159 9.31 1.51 -4.79
CA LEU A 159 8.08 0.99 -4.20
C LEU A 159 7.01 2.08 -4.06
N GLN A 160 7.38 3.32 -3.70
CA GLN A 160 6.43 4.43 -3.66
C GLN A 160 5.81 4.70 -5.02
N GLN A 161 6.62 4.84 -6.07
CA GLN A 161 6.09 5.11 -7.40
C GLN A 161 5.20 3.97 -7.89
N MET A 162 5.64 2.72 -7.69
CA MET A 162 4.86 1.56 -8.08
C MET A 162 3.52 1.48 -7.35
N VAL A 163 3.52 1.73 -6.04
CA VAL A 163 2.31 1.64 -5.23
C VAL A 163 1.37 2.82 -5.52
N GLN A 164 1.86 4.06 -5.52
CA GLN A 164 1.05 5.24 -5.86
C GLN A 164 0.50 5.15 -7.28
N GLY A 165 1.33 4.79 -8.27
CA GLY A 165 0.90 4.66 -9.66
C GLY A 165 -0.20 3.62 -9.83
N LYS A 166 -0.10 2.47 -9.14
CA LYS A 166 -1.16 1.45 -9.12
C LYS A 166 -2.43 1.95 -8.47
N MET A 167 -2.32 2.60 -7.32
CA MET A 167 -3.48 3.16 -6.62
C MET A 167 -4.22 4.15 -7.51
N MET A 168 -3.50 5.07 -8.16
CA MET A 168 -4.09 6.01 -9.12
C MET A 168 -4.71 5.29 -10.33
N ALA A 169 -4.06 4.26 -10.87
CA ALA A 169 -4.63 3.48 -11.97
C ALA A 169 -5.93 2.76 -11.56
N PHE A 170 -6.01 2.23 -10.34
CA PHE A 170 -7.25 1.63 -9.83
C PHE A 170 -8.34 2.68 -9.63
N LEU A 171 -8.01 3.86 -9.11
CA LEU A 171 -8.96 4.97 -9.00
C LEU A 171 -9.49 5.39 -10.38
N MET A 172 -8.61 5.60 -11.37
CA MET A 172 -9.02 5.99 -12.73
C MET A 172 -9.92 4.94 -13.41
N LYS A 173 -9.70 3.65 -13.12
CA LYS A 173 -10.54 2.54 -13.60
C LYS A 173 -11.81 2.33 -12.77
N GLY A 174 -12.02 3.11 -11.70
CA GLY A 174 -13.14 2.93 -10.77
C GLY A 174 -13.06 1.67 -9.90
N ASN A 175 -11.90 1.02 -9.83
CA ASN A 175 -11.69 -0.18 -9.03
C ASN A 175 -11.32 0.20 -7.58
N PHE A 176 -12.31 0.68 -6.83
CA PHE A 176 -12.11 1.12 -5.45
C PHE A 176 -11.67 -0.02 -4.51
N HIS A 177 -12.11 -1.26 -4.76
CA HIS A 177 -11.73 -2.41 -3.94
C HIS A 177 -10.21 -2.65 -3.94
N LYS A 178 -9.60 -2.73 -5.14
CA LYS A 178 -8.15 -2.93 -5.25
C LYS A 178 -7.35 -1.74 -4.72
N TYR A 179 -7.85 -0.52 -4.92
CA TYR A 179 -7.29 0.67 -4.31
C TYR A 179 -7.23 0.56 -2.78
N ARG A 180 -8.36 0.22 -2.13
CA ARG A 180 -8.45 0.07 -0.67
C ARG A 180 -7.55 -1.04 -0.12
N LEU A 181 -7.44 -2.17 -0.84
CA LEU A 181 -6.53 -3.26 -0.45
C LEU A 181 -5.07 -2.79 -0.42
N ILE A 182 -4.61 -2.13 -1.48
CA ILE A 182 -3.24 -1.63 -1.55
C ILE A 182 -3.01 -0.52 -0.53
N PHE A 183 -4.00 0.36 -0.32
CA PHE A 183 -3.92 1.39 0.72
C PHE A 183 -3.78 0.79 2.12
N ALA A 184 -4.58 -0.23 2.46
CA ALA A 184 -4.51 -0.91 3.75
C ALA A 184 -3.16 -1.63 3.96
N LEU A 185 -2.58 -2.19 2.89
CA LEU A 185 -1.30 -2.91 2.94
C LEU A 185 -0.09 -1.98 2.79
N LEU A 186 -0.29 -0.68 2.58
CA LEU A 186 0.78 0.28 2.38
C LEU A 186 1.76 0.27 3.56
N ARG A 187 1.27 0.26 4.80
CA ARG A 187 2.15 0.19 5.99
C ARG A 187 3.03 -1.06 6.00
N ALA A 188 2.50 -2.21 5.60
CA ALA A 188 3.27 -3.44 5.50
C ALA A 188 4.33 -3.37 4.38
N HIS A 189 3.97 -2.81 3.23
CA HIS A 189 4.90 -2.64 2.10
C HIS A 189 6.06 -1.68 2.43
N PHE A 190 5.80 -0.64 3.22
CA PHE A 190 6.81 0.36 3.60
C PHE A 190 7.50 0.07 4.95
N ALA A 191 7.17 -1.05 5.61
CA ALA A 191 7.78 -1.43 6.88
C ALA A 191 9.30 -1.65 6.70
N GLY A 192 10.11 -1.03 7.56
CA GLY A 192 11.57 -1.11 7.48
C GLY A 192 12.21 -0.26 6.38
N LEU A 193 11.42 0.44 5.56
CA LEU A 193 11.93 1.39 4.58
C LEU A 193 12.05 2.80 5.19
N PRO A 194 13.03 3.60 4.75
CA PRO A 194 13.25 4.95 5.28
C PRO A 194 12.19 5.97 4.84
N LYS A 195 11.28 5.62 3.91
CA LYS A 195 10.24 6.51 3.36
C LYS A 195 8.90 6.19 4.00
N LYS A 196 8.20 7.23 4.47
CA LYS A 196 6.85 7.06 5.04
C LYS A 196 5.84 6.70 3.95
N PRO A 197 4.84 5.86 4.28
CA PRO A 197 3.65 5.65 3.46
C PRO A 197 3.00 6.96 3.01
N VAL A 198 2.39 6.93 1.84
CA VAL A 198 1.55 8.02 1.33
C VAL A 198 0.18 7.91 1.99
N GLU A 199 -0.05 8.69 3.04
CA GLU A 199 -1.24 8.56 3.87
C GLU A 199 -2.45 9.36 3.34
N ASN A 200 -2.21 10.36 2.49
CA ASN A 200 -3.23 11.31 2.03
C ASN A 200 -3.32 11.42 0.50
N LEU A 201 -3.90 10.39 -0.13
CA LEU A 201 -4.02 10.34 -1.59
C LEU A 201 -5.24 11.13 -2.11
N VAL A 202 -6.36 11.04 -1.39
CA VAL A 202 -7.60 11.73 -1.73
C VAL A 202 -7.56 13.12 -1.11
N PRO A 203 -7.49 14.20 -1.91
CA PRO A 203 -7.41 15.56 -1.40
C PRO A 203 -8.75 16.01 -0.77
N GLY A 204 -8.73 17.16 -0.11
CA GLY A 204 -9.95 17.82 0.39
C GLY A 204 -10.48 17.30 1.73
N PHE A 205 -9.71 16.47 2.45
CA PHE A 205 -10.06 16.09 3.80
C PHE A 205 -10.00 17.29 4.75
N VAL A 206 -11.11 17.55 5.45
CA VAL A 206 -11.20 18.55 6.51
C VAL A 206 -12.00 17.94 7.65
N SER A 207 -11.42 17.85 8.84
CA SER A 207 -12.10 17.35 10.04
C SER A 207 -12.24 18.45 11.09
N LYS A 208 -13.38 18.44 11.79
CA LYS A 208 -13.65 19.25 12.98
C LYS A 208 -13.48 18.45 14.28
N ALA A 209 -13.11 17.17 14.18
CA ALA A 209 -12.97 16.30 15.33
C ALA A 209 -11.84 16.80 16.24
N THR A 210 -12.14 16.89 17.54
CA THR A 210 -11.16 17.20 18.58
C THR A 210 -10.54 15.93 19.17
N ASP A 211 -11.31 14.84 19.16
CA ASP A 211 -10.83 13.53 19.61
C ASP A 211 -9.94 12.89 18.52
N PRO A 212 -8.74 12.38 18.88
CA PRO A 212 -7.86 11.75 17.91
C PRO A 212 -8.47 10.54 17.20
N ALA A 213 -9.27 9.72 17.90
CA ALA A 213 -9.88 8.52 17.33
C ALA A 213 -10.94 8.90 16.29
N ASP A 214 -11.78 9.90 16.58
CA ASP A 214 -12.74 10.45 15.62
C ASP A 214 -12.05 11.13 14.42
N PHE A 215 -10.92 11.81 14.65
CA PHE A 215 -10.13 12.39 13.56
C PHE A 215 -9.61 11.30 12.60
N PHE A 216 -8.96 10.26 13.13
CA PHE A 216 -8.44 9.15 12.32
C PHE A 216 -9.56 8.37 11.63
N LEU A 217 -10.71 8.19 12.29
CA LEU A 217 -11.87 7.57 11.69
C LEU A 217 -12.38 8.40 10.49
N ALA A 218 -12.53 9.71 10.66
CA ALA A 218 -12.98 10.60 9.59
C ALA A 218 -12.00 10.61 8.41
N GLU A 219 -10.69 10.67 8.67
CA GLU A 219 -9.65 10.62 7.63
C GLU A 219 -9.72 9.28 6.88
N TYR A 220 -9.82 8.18 7.62
CA TYR A 220 -9.92 6.85 7.06
C TYR A 220 -11.17 6.68 6.17
N MET A 221 -12.34 7.13 6.63
CA MET A 221 -13.58 7.07 5.85
C MET A 221 -13.50 7.89 4.57
N HIS A 222 -12.87 9.08 4.64
CA HIS A 222 -12.62 9.93 3.47
C HIS A 222 -11.68 9.26 2.47
N GLN A 223 -10.52 8.78 2.92
CA GLN A 223 -9.52 8.15 2.05
C GLN A 223 -10.05 6.87 1.39
N ASN A 224 -10.98 6.15 2.03
CA ASN A 224 -11.58 4.92 1.51
C ASN A 224 -12.96 5.12 0.84
N GLY A 225 -13.54 6.33 0.90
CA GLY A 225 -14.83 6.66 0.30
C GLY A 225 -16.02 5.91 0.91
N PHE A 226 -16.01 5.67 2.22
CA PHE A 226 -17.15 5.09 2.95
C PHE A 226 -18.00 6.18 3.59
N SER A 227 -19.33 5.99 3.60
CA SER A 227 -20.28 6.87 4.29
C SER A 227 -20.66 6.39 5.69
N SER A 228 -20.60 5.09 5.93
CA SER A 228 -20.92 4.46 7.21
C SER A 228 -19.86 3.43 7.59
N VAL A 229 -19.67 3.22 8.89
CA VAL A 229 -18.80 2.16 9.42
C VAL A 229 -19.29 0.75 9.06
N THR A 230 -20.56 0.63 8.69
CA THR A 230 -21.22 -0.62 8.30
C THR A 230 -21.33 -0.81 6.78
N ASP A 231 -20.76 0.11 5.99
CA ASP A 231 -20.82 0.00 4.54
C ASP A 231 -20.12 -1.28 4.06
N ARG A 232 -20.59 -1.82 2.94
CA ARG A 232 -19.98 -2.98 2.29
C ARG A 232 -19.77 -2.69 0.82
N ASP A 233 -18.56 -2.96 0.33
CA ASP A 233 -18.25 -2.80 -1.08
C ASP A 233 -18.75 -3.98 -1.95
N ALA A 234 -18.55 -3.88 -3.26
CA ALA A 234 -19.02 -4.89 -4.21
C ALA A 234 -18.37 -6.28 -4.03
N GLU A 235 -17.18 -6.34 -3.42
CA GLU A 235 -16.47 -7.59 -3.10
C GLU A 235 -16.82 -8.10 -1.69
N GLY A 236 -17.75 -7.42 -1.02
CA GLY A 236 -18.23 -7.83 0.28
C GLY A 236 -17.29 -7.46 1.43
N TRP A 237 -16.49 -6.41 1.32
CA TRP A 237 -15.61 -5.94 2.39
C TRP A 237 -16.19 -4.72 3.11
N THR A 238 -16.02 -4.66 4.43
CA THR A 238 -16.45 -3.52 5.26
C THR A 238 -15.27 -2.68 5.74
N PRO A 239 -15.51 -1.43 6.21
CA PRO A 239 -14.48 -0.59 6.83
C PRO A 239 -13.63 -1.33 7.87
N LEU A 240 -14.27 -2.15 8.71
CA LEU A 240 -13.56 -2.93 9.73
C LEU A 240 -12.63 -3.99 9.13
N CYS A 241 -13.02 -4.65 8.02
CA CYS A 241 -12.14 -5.61 7.33
C CYS A 241 -10.87 -4.93 6.81
N TYR A 242 -10.98 -3.76 6.19
CA TYR A 242 -9.83 -3.00 5.71
C TYR A 242 -8.97 -2.43 6.85
N ALA A 243 -9.58 -1.94 7.93
CA ALA A 243 -8.86 -1.49 9.12
C ALA A 243 -8.10 -2.65 9.80
N SER A 244 -8.67 -3.87 9.76
CA SER A 244 -8.04 -5.09 10.27
C SER A 244 -6.82 -5.50 9.44
N LEU A 245 -6.85 -5.30 8.11
CA LEU A 245 -5.65 -5.46 7.27
C LEU A 245 -4.56 -4.43 7.63
N LEU A 246 -4.96 -3.18 7.87
CA LEU A 246 -4.04 -2.10 8.24
C LEU A 246 -3.39 -2.32 9.62
N GLY A 247 -4.10 -2.98 10.54
CA GLY A 247 -3.60 -3.30 11.88
C GLY A 247 -3.53 -2.11 12.83
N ASN A 248 -4.25 -1.01 12.57
CA ASN A 248 -4.25 0.17 13.44
C ASN A 248 -5.24 -0.01 14.61
N PRO A 249 -4.78 -0.18 15.86
CA PRO A 249 -5.66 -0.44 17.00
C PRO A 249 -6.60 0.73 17.31
N MET A 250 -6.12 1.98 17.13
CA MET A 250 -6.92 3.18 17.40
C MET A 250 -8.08 3.32 16.40
N LEU A 251 -7.83 3.00 15.14
CA LEU A 251 -8.87 3.02 14.10
C LEU A 251 -9.91 1.92 14.34
N ILE A 252 -9.47 0.71 14.70
CA ILE A 252 -10.39 -0.38 15.05
C ILE A 252 -11.24 0.00 16.27
N TYR A 253 -10.62 0.57 17.31
CA TYR A 253 -11.34 1.08 18.47
C TYR A 253 -12.42 2.10 18.05
N ALA A 254 -12.04 3.12 17.26
CA ALA A 254 -12.98 4.13 16.76
C ALA A 254 -14.14 3.51 15.95
N LEU A 255 -13.87 2.57 15.05
CA LEU A 255 -14.89 1.88 14.28
C LEU A 255 -15.90 1.14 15.18
N LEU A 256 -15.41 0.47 16.21
CA LEU A 256 -16.23 -0.32 17.14
C LEU A 256 -17.07 0.57 18.08
N GLU A 257 -16.52 1.70 18.55
CA GLU A 257 -17.27 2.71 19.31
C GLU A 257 -18.39 3.33 18.47
N HIS A 258 -18.18 3.46 17.16
CA HIS A 258 -19.19 3.89 16.20
C HIS A 258 -20.09 2.74 15.69
N GLN A 259 -20.15 1.62 16.41
CA GLN A 259 -21.07 0.49 16.20
C GLN A 259 -20.77 -0.40 14.98
N ALA A 260 -19.52 -0.45 14.52
CA ALA A 260 -19.10 -1.55 13.63
C ALA A 260 -19.24 -2.90 14.35
N ASP A 261 -19.72 -3.94 13.67
CA ASP A 261 -19.82 -5.28 14.25
C ASP A 261 -18.42 -5.93 14.32
N PRO A 262 -17.89 -6.25 15.52
CA PRO A 262 -16.59 -6.90 15.69
C PRO A 262 -16.51 -8.30 15.04
N ASN A 263 -17.65 -8.93 14.75
CA ASN A 263 -17.74 -10.23 14.09
C ASN A 263 -18.01 -10.13 12.59
N ASP A 264 -18.02 -8.92 12.03
CA ASP A 264 -18.19 -8.75 10.61
C ASP A 264 -17.05 -9.40 9.82
N ALA A 265 -17.40 -9.92 8.66
CA ALA A 265 -16.56 -10.78 7.85
C ALA A 265 -16.83 -10.57 6.37
N ILE A 266 -15.82 -10.87 5.55
CA ILE A 266 -15.92 -10.70 4.09
C ILE A 266 -16.96 -11.65 3.51
N SER A 267 -17.85 -11.17 2.64
CA SER A 267 -18.90 -12.04 2.06
C SER A 267 -18.36 -12.95 0.97
N GLN A 268 -17.35 -12.50 0.23
CA GLN A 268 -16.74 -13.22 -0.88
C GLN A 268 -15.29 -13.57 -0.57
N PRO A 269 -14.74 -14.64 -1.16
CA PRO A 269 -13.32 -14.95 -1.03
C PRO A 269 -12.48 -13.86 -1.71
N SER A 270 -11.38 -13.46 -1.07
CA SER A 270 -10.40 -12.54 -1.66
C SER A 270 -9.28 -13.34 -2.29
N ALA A 271 -9.22 -13.36 -3.62
CA ALA A 271 -8.12 -13.98 -4.35
C ALA A 271 -6.78 -13.30 -4.04
N PHE A 272 -6.81 -11.99 -3.79
CA PHE A 272 -5.63 -11.17 -3.52
C PHE A 272 -4.97 -11.54 -2.19
N CYS A 273 -5.74 -11.56 -1.10
CA CYS A 273 -5.23 -11.91 0.24
C CYS A 273 -5.33 -13.41 0.53
N ARG A 274 -5.89 -14.20 -0.40
CA ARG A 274 -6.18 -15.63 -0.25
C ARG A 274 -7.06 -15.96 0.98
N PHE A 275 -7.93 -15.03 1.34
CA PHE A 275 -8.91 -15.24 2.40
C PHE A 275 -10.17 -15.92 1.83
N ALA A 276 -10.68 -16.92 2.54
CA ALA A 276 -11.98 -17.52 2.23
C ALA A 276 -13.13 -16.56 2.58
N SER A 277 -14.30 -16.77 2.00
CA SER A 277 -15.52 -16.09 2.46
C SER A 277 -15.74 -16.34 3.96
N GLY A 278 -16.36 -15.39 4.65
CA GLY A 278 -16.55 -15.44 6.10
C GLY A 278 -15.28 -15.19 6.92
N THR A 279 -14.18 -14.73 6.30
CA THR A 279 -12.99 -14.34 7.07
C THR A 279 -13.24 -13.01 7.80
N SER A 280 -13.15 -13.03 9.13
CA SER A 280 -13.42 -11.86 9.99
C SER A 280 -12.18 -10.98 10.20
N GLY A 281 -12.41 -9.75 10.67
CA GLY A 281 -11.31 -8.84 11.03
C GLY A 281 -10.34 -9.43 12.06
N LEU A 282 -10.86 -10.23 13.01
CA LEU A 282 -10.04 -10.92 14.01
C LEU A 282 -9.08 -11.93 13.37
N GLN A 283 -9.57 -12.70 12.40
CA GLN A 283 -8.76 -13.68 11.68
C GLN A 283 -7.69 -13.01 10.82
N MET A 284 -8.01 -11.86 10.20
CA MET A 284 -7.03 -11.05 9.45
C MET A 284 -5.92 -10.51 10.37
N CYS A 285 -6.27 -9.90 11.50
CA CYS A 285 -5.30 -9.42 12.48
C CYS A 285 -4.43 -10.56 13.02
N SER A 286 -5.04 -11.73 13.25
CA SER A 286 -4.34 -12.92 13.70
C SER A 286 -3.28 -13.40 12.71
N PHE A 287 -3.63 -13.45 11.42
CA PHE A 287 -2.71 -13.86 10.35
C PHE A 287 -1.55 -12.86 10.16
N LEU A 288 -1.82 -11.56 10.28
CA LEU A 288 -0.84 -10.51 10.06
C LEU A 288 0.00 -10.16 11.29
N GLY A 289 -0.26 -10.79 12.45
CA GLY A 289 0.48 -10.49 13.68
C GLY A 289 0.07 -9.18 14.36
N HIS A 290 -1.08 -8.61 14.03
CA HIS A 290 -1.54 -7.32 14.56
C HIS A 290 -2.14 -7.47 15.96
N ASN A 291 -1.32 -7.79 16.96
CA ASN A 291 -1.78 -8.21 18.28
C ASN A 291 -2.52 -7.11 19.06
N GLU A 292 -2.13 -5.84 18.93
CA GLU A 292 -2.86 -4.73 19.56
C GLU A 292 -4.24 -4.51 18.93
N ALA A 293 -4.35 -4.61 17.60
CA ALA A 293 -5.63 -4.56 16.89
C ALA A 293 -6.54 -5.74 17.25
N LEU A 294 -5.96 -6.93 17.33
CA LEU A 294 -6.60 -8.16 17.79
C LEU A 294 -7.14 -8.01 19.22
N ARG A 295 -6.38 -7.38 20.14
CA ARG A 295 -6.83 -7.09 21.50
C ARG A 295 -8.09 -6.21 21.52
N GLN A 296 -8.15 -5.19 20.68
CA GLN A 296 -9.31 -4.32 20.57
C GLN A 296 -10.55 -5.11 20.10
N LEU A 297 -10.42 -5.93 19.06
CA LEU A 297 -11.53 -6.78 18.60
C LEU A 297 -12.04 -7.73 19.69
N ILE A 298 -11.14 -8.37 20.44
CA ILE A 298 -11.52 -9.25 21.56
C ILE A 298 -12.20 -8.46 22.69
N ALA A 299 -11.71 -7.28 23.03
CA ALA A 299 -12.31 -6.41 24.06
C ALA A 299 -13.76 -6.05 23.70
N HIS A 300 -14.04 -5.87 22.41
CA HIS A 300 -15.38 -5.63 21.88
C HIS A 300 -16.17 -6.93 21.57
N ARG A 301 -15.73 -8.09 22.06
CA ARG A 301 -16.44 -9.39 21.98
C ARG A 301 -16.45 -10.02 20.58
N ALA A 302 -15.37 -9.87 19.82
CA ALA A 302 -15.13 -10.73 18.66
C ALA A 302 -15.07 -12.22 19.08
N ASP A 303 -15.70 -13.08 18.30
CA ASP A 303 -15.75 -14.52 18.51
C ASP A 303 -14.44 -15.17 18.04
N VAL A 304 -13.62 -15.56 19.01
CA VAL A 304 -12.33 -16.24 18.78
C VAL A 304 -12.49 -17.66 18.20
N THR A 305 -13.69 -18.24 18.29
CA THR A 305 -14.00 -19.60 17.82
C THR A 305 -14.71 -19.65 16.48
N ALA A 306 -15.16 -18.50 15.97
CA ALA A 306 -15.83 -18.42 14.68
C ALA A 306 -14.93 -18.93 13.56
N ALA A 307 -15.47 -19.83 12.75
CA ALA A 307 -14.81 -20.40 11.58
C ALA A 307 -15.31 -19.73 10.31
N ASN A 308 -14.40 -19.45 9.37
CA ASN A 308 -14.75 -18.95 8.05
C ASN A 308 -15.28 -20.08 7.13
N GLY A 309 -15.54 -19.76 5.86
CA GLY A 309 -16.03 -20.69 4.85
C GLY A 309 -15.11 -21.88 4.54
N SER A 310 -13.84 -21.83 4.94
CA SER A 310 -12.91 -22.98 4.87
C SER A 310 -12.81 -23.76 6.18
N GLY A 311 -13.61 -23.42 7.20
CA GLY A 311 -13.56 -24.04 8.53
C GLY A 311 -12.42 -23.52 9.42
N ALA A 312 -11.68 -22.49 8.99
CA ALA A 312 -10.55 -21.96 9.73
C ALA A 312 -11.01 -20.87 10.72
N ALA A 313 -10.68 -21.06 12.00
CA ALA A 313 -10.85 -20.09 13.08
C ALA A 313 -9.57 -19.26 13.35
N ALA A 314 -9.64 -18.27 14.24
CA ALA A 314 -8.52 -17.35 14.51
C ALA A 314 -7.21 -18.05 14.90
N LEU A 315 -7.25 -19.12 15.70
CA LEU A 315 -6.07 -19.89 16.06
C LEU A 315 -5.35 -20.53 14.85
N HIS A 316 -6.09 -20.99 13.83
CA HIS A 316 -5.49 -21.55 12.61
C HIS A 316 -4.74 -20.47 11.82
N TRP A 317 -5.31 -19.26 11.77
CA TRP A 317 -4.67 -18.12 11.12
C TRP A 317 -3.46 -17.61 11.91
N ALA A 318 -3.48 -17.66 13.25
CA ALA A 318 -2.30 -17.36 14.07
C ALA A 318 -1.13 -18.31 13.73
N ALA A 319 -1.40 -19.61 13.62
CA ALA A 319 -0.38 -20.59 13.25
C ALA A 319 0.13 -20.36 11.81
N ALA A 320 -0.76 -20.07 10.86
CA ALA A 320 -0.39 -19.79 9.48
C ALA A 320 0.43 -18.50 9.30
N GLY A 321 0.24 -17.52 10.20
CA GLY A 321 0.93 -16.24 10.21
C GLY A 321 2.14 -16.16 11.13
N ASP A 322 2.57 -17.28 11.73
CA ASP A 322 3.63 -17.33 12.74
C ASP A 322 3.41 -16.36 13.92
N ASN A 323 2.14 -16.14 14.29
CA ASN A 323 1.76 -15.26 15.37
C ASN A 323 1.66 -16.02 16.70
N VAL A 324 2.81 -16.22 17.35
CA VAL A 324 2.93 -16.94 18.63
C VAL A 324 2.09 -16.28 19.73
N GLU A 325 2.17 -14.95 19.87
CA GLU A 325 1.45 -14.20 20.89
C GLU A 325 -0.09 -14.31 20.71
N GLY A 326 -0.57 -14.23 19.48
CA GLY A 326 -1.98 -14.45 19.15
C GLY A 326 -2.43 -15.87 19.49
N ALA A 327 -1.64 -16.88 19.12
CA ALA A 327 -1.93 -18.28 19.41
C ALA A 327 -1.99 -18.58 20.91
N GLU A 328 -1.03 -18.08 21.69
CA GLU A 328 -1.02 -18.20 23.15
C GLU A 328 -2.26 -17.55 23.77
N ARG A 329 -2.63 -16.35 23.30
CA ARG A 329 -3.83 -15.64 23.76
C ARG A 329 -5.10 -16.43 23.49
N PHE A 330 -5.25 -16.99 22.28
CA PHE A 330 -6.43 -17.81 21.97
C PHE A 330 -6.48 -19.07 22.82
N ASN A 331 -5.35 -19.75 23.03
CA ASN A 331 -5.27 -20.92 23.90
C ASN A 331 -5.65 -20.60 25.36
N ALA A 332 -5.22 -19.45 25.88
CA ALA A 332 -5.61 -19.00 27.22
C ALA A 332 -7.12 -18.76 27.32
N LEU A 333 -7.72 -18.13 26.31
CA LEU A 333 -9.16 -17.84 26.27
C LEU A 333 -10.01 -19.10 26.11
N THR A 334 -9.58 -20.09 25.32
CA THR A 334 -10.29 -21.37 25.13
C THR A 334 -10.09 -22.34 26.30
N SER A 335 -8.95 -22.27 27.00
CA SER A 335 -8.71 -23.07 28.22
C SER A 335 -9.49 -22.52 29.42
N SER A 336 -9.73 -21.21 29.47
CA SER A 336 -10.55 -20.58 30.52
C SER A 336 -12.04 -20.92 30.40
N THR A 337 -12.56 -21.10 29.17
CA THR A 337 -13.97 -21.46 28.95
C THR A 337 -14.31 -22.90 29.31
N SER A 338 -13.35 -23.83 29.31
CA SER A 338 -13.55 -25.21 29.78
C SER A 338 -13.46 -25.36 31.31
N ALA A 339 -12.86 -24.39 32.01
CA ALA A 339 -12.73 -24.38 33.47
C ALA A 339 -13.92 -23.73 34.21
N CYS A 340 -14.77 -22.97 33.53
CA CYS A 340 -16.00 -22.38 34.08
C CYS A 340 -17.25 -23.25 33.82
N CYS A 341 -17.18 -24.53 34.16
CA CYS A 341 -18.36 -25.40 34.29
C CYS A 341 -19.17 -24.99 35.53
N GLY A 342 -20.02 -23.96 35.43
CA GLY A 342 -20.91 -23.58 36.52
C GLY A 342 -21.87 -22.42 36.26
N CYS A 343 -21.55 -21.47 35.38
CA CYS A 343 -22.44 -20.33 35.11
C CYS A 343 -23.22 -20.52 33.80
N ARG A 344 -24.41 -21.12 33.89
CA ARG A 344 -25.40 -21.07 32.81
C ARG A 344 -25.76 -19.60 32.52
N ARG A 345 -25.40 -19.09 31.34
CA ARG A 345 -25.94 -17.83 30.79
C ARG A 345 -27.47 -17.96 30.65
N PRO A 346 -28.30 -17.03 31.16
CA PRO A 346 -29.69 -16.96 30.75
C PRO A 346 -29.78 -16.39 29.32
N LYS A 347 -30.57 -17.06 28.48
CA LYS A 347 -30.93 -16.62 27.14
C LYS A 347 -31.82 -15.36 27.24
N ARG A 348 -31.58 -14.39 26.35
CA ARG A 348 -32.50 -13.34 25.88
C ARG A 348 -32.75 -12.15 26.82
N TRP A 349 -32.27 -10.96 26.42
CA TRP A 349 -32.86 -9.68 26.84
C TRP A 349 -33.46 -9.01 25.60
N ARG A 350 -34.78 -8.76 25.65
CA ARG A 350 -35.48 -7.85 24.74
C ARG A 350 -35.27 -6.44 25.29
N PHE A 351 -34.87 -5.51 24.45
CA PHE A 351 -34.99 -4.09 24.76
C PHE A 351 -36.46 -3.70 24.64
N THR A 352 -37.07 -3.27 25.75
CA THR A 352 -38.23 -2.37 25.71
C THR A 352 -37.81 -1.12 26.46
N GLU A 353 -37.83 0.00 25.73
CA GLU A 353 -37.63 1.34 26.24
C GLU A 353 -38.55 1.60 27.45
N ALA A 354 -37.97 2.06 28.55
CA ALA A 354 -38.72 2.69 29.62
C ALA A 354 -38.37 4.17 29.59
N THR A 355 -39.22 4.96 28.97
CA THR A 355 -39.28 6.41 29.19
C THR A 355 -39.76 6.65 30.62
N ALA A 356 -38.94 7.32 31.43
CA ALA A 356 -39.36 7.85 32.72
C ALA A 356 -39.98 9.25 32.49
N SER A 357 -41.28 9.36 32.70
CA SER A 357 -41.95 10.61 33.02
C SER A 357 -42.40 10.53 34.47
N TRP A 358 -41.86 11.44 35.28
CA TRP A 358 -42.14 11.86 36.66
C TRP A 358 -43.05 11.01 37.54
#